data_AF-A0A534BPJ3-F1
#
_entry.id   AF-A0A534BPJ3-F1
#
_cell.length_a   1.000
_cell.length_b   1.000
_cell.length_c   1.000
_cell.angle_alpha   90.00
_cell.angle_beta   90.00
_cell.angle_gamma   90.00
#
_symmetry.space_group_name_H-M   'P 1'
#
loop_
_entity.id
_entity.type
_entity.pdbx_description
1 polymer ?
#
loop_
_entity_poly.entity_id
_entity_poly.type
_entity_poly.pdbx_seq_one_letter_code
_entity_poly.pdbx_strand_id
1 'polypeptide(L)'
;MPEPTPRPPLRAPRGSNLSCRSWLSEAALRMLMNNLDPEVAERPQDLVVYGGIGKAARNWRCFEQIVAALRALEDDETLLIQSGKP
;
A
#
# COMPACT_ATOMS: atom_id res chain seq x y z
N MET A 1 -14.00 -18.14 -13.76
CA MET A 1 -13.29 -16.86 -13.50
C MET A 1 -11.79 -17.17 -13.55
N PRO A 2 -10.94 -16.36 -14.19
CA PRO A 2 -9.50 -16.62 -14.14
C PRO A 2 -9.04 -16.59 -12.68
N GLU A 3 -8.24 -17.58 -12.27
CA GLU A 3 -7.63 -17.58 -10.95
C GLU A 3 -6.75 -16.33 -10.80
N PRO A 4 -6.78 -15.65 -9.64
CA PRO A 4 -5.88 -14.53 -9.40
C PRO A 4 -4.45 -15.03 -9.47
N THR A 5 -3.63 -14.42 -10.34
CA THR A 5 -2.21 -14.73 -10.42
C THR A 5 -1.58 -14.55 -9.04
N PRO A 6 -0.82 -15.54 -8.52
CA PRO A 6 -0.22 -15.43 -7.20
C PRO A 6 0.72 -14.23 -7.16
N ARG A 7 0.41 -13.27 -6.29
CA ARG A 7 1.26 -12.10 -6.04
C ARG A 7 2.32 -12.49 -5.00
N PRO A 8 3.58 -12.06 -5.16
CA PRO A 8 4.56 -12.24 -4.11
C PRO A 8 4.08 -11.55 -2.82
N PRO A 9 4.45 -12.06 -1.64
CA PRO A 9 4.09 -11.44 -0.37
C PRO A 9 4.58 -9.98 -0.31
N LEU A 10 3.68 -9.07 0.07
CA LEU A 10 4.05 -7.66 0.29
C LEU A 10 4.77 -7.51 1.62
N ARG A 11 5.84 -6.71 1.63
CA ARG A 11 6.54 -6.30 2.84
C ARG A 11 7.02 -4.87 2.70
N ALA A 12 7.01 -4.12 3.79
CA ALA A 12 7.54 -2.76 3.79
C ALA A 12 9.05 -2.74 3.46
N PRO A 13 9.51 -1.85 2.56
CA PRO A 13 10.93 -1.58 2.36
C PRO A 13 11.64 -1.26 3.68
N ARG A 14 12.89 -1.72 3.81
CA ARG A 14 13.71 -1.58 5.02
C ARG A 14 15.00 -0.80 4.72
N GLY A 15 15.66 -0.33 5.78
CA GLY A 15 16.91 0.44 5.67
C GLY A 15 16.69 1.91 5.30
N SER A 16 17.79 2.60 5.01
CA SER A 16 17.84 4.05 4.79
C SER A 16 17.62 4.48 3.32
N ASN A 17 17.51 3.53 2.39
CA ASN A 17 17.30 3.86 0.98
C ASN A 17 15.84 4.27 0.72
N LEU A 18 15.65 5.38 0.01
CA LEU A 18 14.34 5.88 -0.40
C LEU A 18 13.90 5.29 -1.74
N SER A 19 12.60 5.06 -1.89
CA SER A 19 11.92 4.76 -3.15
C SER A 19 10.94 5.86 -3.60
N CYS A 20 10.58 6.76 -2.69
CA CYS A 20 9.82 7.99 -2.95
C CYS A 20 10.73 9.23 -2.94
N ARG A 21 10.17 10.39 -3.30
CA ARG A 21 10.91 11.66 -3.40
C ARG A 21 11.34 12.23 -2.03
N SER A 22 10.65 11.87 -0.96
CA SER A 22 10.98 12.30 0.40
C SER A 22 10.65 11.25 1.46
N TRP A 23 11.16 11.47 2.68
CA TRP A 23 10.86 10.60 3.82
C TRP A 23 9.38 10.62 4.22
N LEU A 24 8.66 11.72 3.97
CA LEU A 24 7.23 11.83 4.29
C LEU A 24 6.39 10.91 3.40
N SER A 25 6.62 10.94 2.08
CA SER A 25 5.95 10.04 1.14
C SER A 25 6.40 8.58 1.30
N GLU A 26 7.69 8.35 1.56
CA GLU A 26 8.24 7.02 1.83
C GLU A 26 7.64 6.41 3.11
N ALA A 27 7.47 7.20 4.18
CA ALA A 27 6.86 6.73 5.42
C ALA A 27 5.42 6.24 5.18
N ALA A 28 4.61 7.01 4.44
CA ALA A 28 3.27 6.60 4.06
C ALA A 28 3.27 5.30 3.23
N LEU A 29 4.18 5.18 2.27
CA LEU A 29 4.33 3.96 1.46
C LEU A 29 4.68 2.74 2.34
N ARG A 30 5.68 2.87 3.22
CA ARG A 30 6.11 1.78 4.10
C ARG A 30 5.00 1.35 5.05
N MET A 31 4.27 2.30 5.63
CA MET A 31 3.15 1.99 6.53
C MET A 31 1.99 1.32 5.80
N LEU A 32 1.67 1.76 4.58
CA LEU A 32 0.69 1.09 3.71
C LEU A 32 1.09 -0.36 3.42
N MET A 33 2.35 -0.60 3.05
CA MET A 33 2.85 -1.95 2.77
C MET A 33 2.95 -2.80 4.03
N ASN A 34 3.27 -2.22 5.19
CA ASN A 34 3.32 -2.92 6.47
C ASN A 34 1.94 -3.44 6.89
N ASN A 35 0.87 -2.67 6.65
CA ASN A 35 -0.51 -3.13 6.88
C ASN A 35 -0.88 -4.37 6.05
N LEU A 36 -0.11 -4.74 5.02
CA LEU A 36 -0.35 -5.88 4.15
C LEU A 36 0.76 -6.94 4.25
N ASP A 37 1.66 -6.82 5.22
CA ASP A 37 2.66 -7.84 5.49
C ASP A 37 1.96 -9.12 5.98
N PRO A 38 2.29 -10.32 5.48
CA PRO A 38 1.71 -11.58 5.96
C PRO A 38 1.86 -11.84 7.46
N GLU A 39 2.85 -11.22 8.11
CA GLU A 39 3.03 -11.31 9.56
C GLU A 39 2.17 -10.30 10.35
N VAL A 40 1.50 -9.37 9.65
CA VAL A 40 0.70 -8.29 10.25
C VAL A 40 -0.79 -8.43 9.91
N ALA A 41 -1.11 -8.68 8.64
CA ALA A 41 -2.47 -8.68 8.13
C ALA A 41 -3.16 -10.05 8.30
N GLU A 42 -4.44 -10.05 8.65
CA GLU A 42 -5.26 -11.27 8.72
C GLU A 42 -5.45 -11.94 7.36
N ARG A 43 -5.63 -11.16 6.28
CA ARG A 43 -5.84 -11.70 4.92
C ARG A 43 -5.32 -10.75 3.83
N PRO A 44 -3.98 -10.62 3.67
CA PRO A 44 -3.35 -9.61 2.83
C PRO A 44 -3.67 -9.75 1.33
N GLN A 45 -3.93 -10.96 0.82
CA GLN A 45 -4.31 -11.20 -0.57
C GLN A 45 -5.62 -10.51 -0.99
N ASP A 46 -6.49 -10.24 -0.01
CA ASP A 46 -7.75 -9.53 -0.20
C ASP A 46 -7.69 -8.06 0.27
N LEU A 47 -6.48 -7.60 0.59
CA LEU A 47 -6.15 -6.30 1.18
C LEU A 47 -6.71 -6.08 2.60
N VAL A 48 -7.18 -7.14 3.27
CA VAL A 48 -7.79 -7.07 4.60
C VAL A 48 -6.69 -7.08 5.66
N VAL A 49 -6.71 -6.08 6.54
CA VAL A 49 -5.74 -5.91 7.62
C VAL A 49 -6.25 -6.61 8.88
N TYR A 50 -7.38 -6.15 9.44
CA TYR A 50 -8.05 -6.75 10.60
C TYR A 50 -9.51 -6.28 10.67
N GLY A 51 -10.27 -6.83 11.63
CA GLY A 51 -11.63 -6.33 11.93
C GLY A 51 -12.65 -6.74 10.86
N GLY A 52 -12.57 -7.97 10.37
CA GLY A 52 -13.51 -8.53 9.40
C GLY A 52 -13.17 -8.13 7.96
N ILE A 53 -13.62 -6.95 7.51
CA ILE A 53 -13.41 -6.45 6.13
C ILE A 53 -12.65 -5.12 6.09
N GLY A 54 -11.99 -4.73 7.18
CA GLY A 54 -11.13 -3.54 7.21
C GLY A 54 -9.95 -3.69 6.25
N LYS A 55 -9.95 -2.92 5.16
CA LYS A 55 -8.94 -3.01 4.09
C LYS A 55 -7.99 -1.82 4.05
N ALA A 56 -6.75 -2.08 3.63
CA ALA A 56 -5.75 -1.03 3.40
C ALA A 56 -6.01 -0.20 2.12
N ALA A 57 -6.63 -0.81 1.10
CA ALA A 57 -7.03 -0.15 -0.14
C ALA A 57 -8.32 -0.79 -0.70
N ARG A 58 -9.04 -0.09 -1.57
CA ARG A 58 -10.34 -0.53 -2.09
C ARG A 58 -10.25 -1.84 -2.88
N ASN A 59 -9.23 -1.93 -3.73
CA ASN A 59 -8.89 -3.08 -4.56
C ASN A 59 -7.43 -2.96 -5.02
N TRP A 60 -6.91 -4.01 -5.65
CA TRP A 60 -5.52 -4.07 -6.08
C TRP A 60 -5.11 -2.95 -7.04
N ARG A 61 -6.00 -2.56 -7.96
CA ARG A 61 -5.75 -1.42 -8.86
C ARG A 61 -5.56 -0.11 -8.08
N CYS A 62 -6.41 0.14 -7.07
CA CYS A 62 -6.26 1.33 -6.23
C CYS A 62 -4.97 1.27 -5.42
N PHE A 63 -4.61 0.10 -4.86
CA PHE A 63 -3.33 -0.07 -4.16
C PHE A 63 -2.14 0.27 -5.05
N GLU A 64 -2.09 -0.28 -6.26
CA GLU A 64 -1.02 -0.01 -7.24
C GLU A 64 -0.94 1.48 -7.61
N GLN A 65 -2.09 2.13 -7.79
CA GLN A 65 -2.16 3.58 -8.05
C GLN A 65 -1.71 4.41 -6.85
N ILE A 66 -2.04 4.03 -5.62
CA ILE A 66 -1.55 4.72 -4.40
C ILE A 66 -0.04 4.60 -4.31
N VAL A 67 0.52 3.40 -4.53
CA VAL A 67 1.98 3.17 -4.53
C VAL A 67 2.67 4.03 -5.59
N ALA A 68 2.11 4.07 -6.81
CA ALA A 68 2.65 4.89 -7.89
C ALA A 68 2.59 6.39 -7.55
N ALA A 69 1.47 6.86 -7.01
CA ALA A 69 1.28 8.24 -6.61
C ALA A 69 2.24 8.65 -5.50
N LEU A 70 2.38 7.85 -4.43
CA LEU A 70 3.30 8.13 -3.31
C LEU A 70 4.76 8.22 -3.77
N ARG A 71 5.17 7.37 -4.73
CA ARG A 71 6.53 7.43 -5.29
C ARG A 71 6.80 8.69 -6.10
N ALA A 72 5.76 9.27 -6.71
CA ALA A 72 5.86 10.47 -7.52
C ALA A 72 5.48 11.76 -6.76
N LEU A 73 4.91 11.68 -5.56
CA LEU A 73 4.40 12.83 -4.81
C LEU A 73 5.56 13.78 -4.43
N GLU A 74 5.44 15.04 -4.83
CA GLU A 74 6.37 16.11 -4.42
C GLU A 74 6.04 16.63 -3.01
N ASP A 75 7.00 17.34 -2.40
CA ASP A 75 6.87 17.84 -1.02
C ASP A 75 5.80 18.94 -0.83
N ASP A 76 5.36 19.57 -1.92
CA ASP A 76 4.31 20.60 -1.96
C ASP A 76 2.96 20.07 -2.48
N GLU A 77 2.85 18.76 -2.75
CA GLU A 77 1.64 18.12 -3.24
C GLU A 77 0.87 17.39 -2.14
N THR A 78 -0.41 17.08 -2.39
CA THR A 78 -1.25 16.30 -1.47
C THR A 78 -2.05 15.26 -2.24
N LEU A 79 -1.85 13.99 -1.89
CA LEU A 79 -2.65 12.88 -2.41
C LEU A 79 -3.95 12.74 -1.62
N LEU A 80 -5.09 12.80 -2.30
CA LEU A 80 -6.40 12.60 -1.69
C LEU A 80 -6.83 11.13 -1.84
N ILE A 81 -7.15 10.46 -0.73
CA ILE A 81 -7.65 9.08 -0.73
C ILE A 81 -9.12 9.07 -0.29
N GLN A 82 -10.03 8.67 -1.18
CA GLN A 82 -11.44 8.49 -0.86
C GLN A 82 -11.74 6.99 -0.71
N SER A 83 -12.03 6.52 0.52
CA SER A 83 -12.34 5.11 0.82
C SER A 83 -11.42 4.12 0.08
N GLY A 84 -10.11 4.31 0.23
CA GLY A 84 -9.07 3.46 -0.35
C GLY A 84 -8.86 3.58 -1.86
N LYS A 85 -9.32 4.66 -2.50
CA LYS A 85 -9.04 5.00 -3.90
C LYS A 85 -8.29 6.35 -3.97
N PRO A 86 -7.19 6.43 -4.73
CA PRO A 86 -6.48 7.68 -4.99
C PRO A 86 -7.18 8.55 -6.04
#